data_AF-G0TX59-F1
#
_entry.id   AF-G0TX59-F1
#
_cell.length_a   1.000
_cell.length_b   1.000
_cell.length_c   1.000
_cell.angle_alpha   90.00
_cell.angle_beta   90.00
_cell.angle_gamma   90.00
#
_symmetry.space_group_name_H-M   'P 1'
#
loop_
_entity.id
_entity.type
_entity.pdbx_description
1 polymer ?
#
loop_
_entity_poly.entity_id
_entity_poly.type
_entity_poly.pdbx_seq_one_letter_code
_entity_poly.pdbx_strand_id
1 'polypeptide(L)'
;MVKFYPAVQCITSTLPTALHQQRRWATRLYTSYYPGVLFPNQLVRPKQRLPRGTSLSVALGMKSPPSSSGGALGDGTDMSGVSWHNAGSNDALSVTTGESPNSQVREAEKAMRPYVPLGEVAKLELHGDYCMEGGLFQEALEFYGVVAKAYNTAYPENHSQRVGIRLKLAAAFRHTGRCESSRANVEDALRMLDESNRPSLELICEALLELGLTREALGLLKEAAHAYEEAMGIANTFHNCGESHRMLRLLPRLGRRFNHNYEQKFVYFSPFDYDRTFALVDQCMERAERVYSTLGDTDGTIRVLQWRKEIIDKKFFNMRDFAGRIHTMRGHWMRRAQHLTNAPTPDELLRYSPTIHQVHRDFKYELTAPIGREKEVMPGANRLTLDMGNPYRRRGRLSNKMLRDADHKFAKYVRQQEYSD
;
A
#
# COMPACT_ATOMS: atom_id res chain seq x y z
N MET A 1 40.45 39.95 48.85
CA MET A 1 41.49 38.94 49.08
C MET A 1 42.06 38.55 47.71
N VAL A 2 43.34 38.89 47.52
CA VAL A 2 44.29 38.52 46.45
C VAL A 2 43.89 38.79 44.98
N LYS A 3 44.46 39.88 44.44
CA LYS A 3 44.69 40.13 43.01
C LYS A 3 45.81 39.21 42.50
N PHE A 4 45.70 38.69 41.28
CA PHE A 4 46.85 38.35 40.46
C PHE A 4 46.59 38.74 39.00
N TYR A 5 47.40 39.70 38.52
CA TYR A 5 47.65 39.95 37.11
C TYR A 5 48.53 38.82 36.54
N PRO A 6 48.49 38.62 35.21
CA PRO A 6 49.74 38.42 34.52
C PRO A 6 49.96 39.45 33.41
N ALA A 7 51.25 39.77 33.32
CA ALA A 7 51.96 40.74 32.50
C ALA A 7 51.57 40.80 31.01
N VAL A 8 51.60 42.04 30.52
CA VAL A 8 51.85 42.38 29.12
C VAL A 8 53.27 41.91 28.76
N GLN A 9 53.39 40.99 27.81
CA GLN A 9 54.59 40.86 26.99
C GLN A 9 54.26 41.33 25.58
N CYS A 10 54.80 42.50 25.24
CA CYS A 10 54.90 42.95 23.86
C CYS A 10 55.92 42.05 23.13
N ILE A 11 55.42 41.18 22.26
CA ILE A 11 56.21 40.68 21.14
C ILE A 11 55.54 41.23 19.89
N THR A 12 56.15 42.28 19.35
CA THR A 12 55.95 42.73 17.97
C THR A 12 56.37 41.59 17.05
N SER A 13 55.41 40.75 16.67
CA SER A 13 55.54 39.89 15.50
C SER A 13 54.40 40.24 14.55
N THR A 14 54.79 40.63 13.35
CA THR A 14 53.97 40.93 12.18
C THR A 14 52.88 39.87 12.00
N LEU A 15 51.65 40.19 12.39
CA LEU A 15 50.49 39.36 12.10
C LEU A 15 50.23 39.42 10.59
N PRO A 16 50.26 38.30 9.85
CA PRO A 16 49.57 38.27 8.58
C PRO A 16 48.09 38.51 8.88
N THR A 17 47.45 39.36 8.09
CA THR A 17 45.99 39.51 8.02
C THR A 17 45.36 38.16 7.67
N ALA A 18 45.27 37.28 8.67
CA ALA A 18 44.38 36.14 8.62
C ALA A 18 42.98 36.74 8.59
N LEU A 19 42.40 36.82 7.39
CA LEU A 19 40.99 37.05 7.19
C LEU A 19 40.25 36.11 8.13
N HIS A 20 39.80 36.66 9.26
CA HIS A 20 39.02 35.95 10.24
C HIS A 20 37.70 35.66 9.55
N GLN A 21 37.62 34.49 8.93
CA GLN A 21 36.46 34.05 8.17
C GLN A 21 35.32 33.95 9.17
N GLN A 22 34.55 35.04 9.30
CA GLN A 22 33.35 35.07 10.12
C GLN A 22 32.52 33.87 9.70
N ARG A 23 32.37 32.90 10.61
CA ARG A 23 31.37 31.85 10.48
C ARG A 23 30.03 32.56 10.36
N ARG A 24 29.55 32.81 9.14
CA ARG A 24 28.24 33.39 8.92
C ARG A 24 27.23 32.32 9.29
N TRP A 25 26.50 32.55 10.37
CA TRP A 25 25.32 31.76 10.71
C TRP A 25 24.24 32.15 9.71
N ALA A 26 24.18 31.44 8.58
CA ALA A 26 23.15 31.66 7.57
C ALA A 26 21.86 30.95 8.00
N THR A 27 20.90 31.71 8.52
CA THR A 27 19.53 31.23 8.76
C THR A 27 18.64 31.55 7.56
N ARG A 28 17.61 30.74 7.34
CA ARG A 28 16.62 30.98 6.27
C ARG A 28 15.44 31.74 6.87
N LEU A 29 15.21 32.96 6.37
CA LEU A 29 14.08 33.80 6.78
C LEU A 29 12.79 33.49 6.00
N TYR A 30 12.89 32.78 4.87
CA TYR A 30 11.76 32.45 3.97
C TYR A 30 10.93 33.68 3.53
N THR A 31 11.56 34.85 3.43
CA THR A 31 10.92 36.11 3.02
C THR A 31 10.61 36.14 1.52
N SER A 32 11.48 35.58 0.69
CA SER A 32 11.24 35.36 -0.73
C SER A 32 10.54 34.02 -0.97
N TYR A 33 9.93 33.86 -2.15
CA TYR A 33 9.43 32.56 -2.59
C TYR A 33 10.49 31.47 -2.41
N TYR A 34 10.11 30.41 -1.69
CA TYR A 34 10.97 29.26 -1.44
C TYR A 34 10.34 28.02 -2.07
N PRO A 35 10.98 27.42 -3.10
CA PRO A 35 10.43 26.24 -3.74
C PRO A 35 10.42 25.06 -2.76
N GLY A 36 9.34 24.27 -2.82
CA GLY A 36 9.23 23.04 -2.04
C GLY A 36 10.37 22.07 -2.35
N VAL A 37 10.74 21.26 -1.36
CA VAL A 37 11.77 20.23 -1.52
C VAL A 37 11.11 18.94 -1.98
N LEU A 38 11.72 18.26 -2.96
CA LEU A 38 11.31 16.92 -3.37
C LEU A 38 11.64 15.92 -2.25
N PHE A 39 10.62 15.29 -1.69
CA PHE A 39 10.77 14.35 -0.57
C PHE A 39 9.98 13.06 -0.83
N PRO A 40 10.46 11.87 -0.40
CA PRO A 40 9.80 10.60 -0.72
C PRO A 40 8.36 10.46 -0.23
N ASN A 41 7.91 11.30 0.71
CA ASN A 41 6.51 11.29 1.16
C ASN A 41 5.52 11.88 0.14
N GLN A 42 6.03 12.53 -0.92
CA GLN A 42 5.23 13.08 -2.01
C GLN A 42 4.92 12.05 -3.12
N LEU A 43 5.30 10.78 -2.93
CA LEU A 43 5.00 9.72 -3.89
C LEU A 43 3.48 9.57 -4.09
N VAL A 44 3.06 9.45 -5.34
CA VAL A 44 1.66 9.22 -5.69
C VAL A 44 1.30 7.78 -5.33
N ARG A 45 0.37 7.62 -4.39
CA ARG A 45 -0.04 6.31 -3.89
C ARG A 45 -1.19 5.76 -4.72
N PRO A 46 -1.18 4.46 -5.06
CA PRO A 46 -2.33 3.83 -5.68
C PRO A 46 -3.47 3.70 -4.66
N LYS A 47 -4.71 3.81 -5.15
CA LYS A 47 -5.91 3.52 -4.34
C LYS A 47 -6.12 2.01 -4.26
N GLN A 48 -6.39 1.51 -3.06
CA GLN A 48 -6.75 0.11 -2.87
C GLN A 48 -8.13 -0.18 -3.47
N ARG A 49 -8.25 -1.32 -4.16
CA ARG A 49 -9.44 -1.71 -4.94
C ARG A 49 -9.88 -3.11 -4.55
N LEU A 50 -11.18 -3.35 -4.63
CA LEU A 50 -11.72 -4.68 -4.48
C LEU A 50 -11.18 -5.61 -5.60
N PRO A 51 -10.94 -6.90 -5.33
CA PRO A 51 -10.57 -7.88 -6.35
C PRO A 51 -11.64 -7.98 -7.45
N ARG A 52 -11.21 -8.31 -8.68
CA ARG A 52 -12.15 -8.59 -9.77
C ARG A 52 -12.96 -9.84 -9.44
N GLY A 53 -14.26 -9.80 -9.67
CA GLY A 53 -15.16 -10.95 -9.42
C GLY A 53 -15.73 -11.01 -8.01
N THR A 54 -15.29 -10.16 -7.08
CA THR A 54 -15.95 -9.96 -5.79
C THR A 54 -16.82 -8.71 -5.89
N SER A 55 -18.14 -8.87 -5.86
CA SER A 55 -19.06 -7.74 -5.77
C SER A 55 -19.15 -7.22 -4.33
N LEU A 56 -19.67 -6.00 -4.14
CA LEU A 56 -19.87 -5.46 -2.80
C LEU A 56 -20.91 -6.27 -2.02
N SER A 57 -22.00 -6.67 -2.68
CA SER A 57 -23.04 -7.52 -2.12
C SER A 57 -22.49 -8.86 -1.62
N VAL A 58 -21.59 -9.49 -2.39
CA VAL A 58 -20.91 -10.73 -1.98
C VAL A 58 -19.94 -10.49 -0.82
N ALA A 59 -19.18 -9.38 -0.86
CA ALA A 59 -18.27 -9.02 0.22
C ALA A 59 -19.00 -8.75 1.55
N LEU A 60 -20.20 -8.15 1.50
CA LEU A 60 -21.06 -7.92 2.66
C LEU A 60 -21.75 -9.22 3.12
N GLY A 61 -22.09 -10.12 2.18
CA GLY A 61 -22.83 -11.37 2.41
C GLY A 61 -22.03 -12.53 3.05
N MET A 62 -20.75 -12.36 3.39
CA MET A 62 -19.92 -13.43 4.00
C MET A 62 -20.35 -13.85 5.43
N LYS A 63 -21.60 -13.59 5.86
CA LYS A 63 -22.17 -13.93 7.18
C LYS A 63 -23.65 -14.37 7.19
N SER A 64 -24.21 -14.93 6.11
CA SER A 64 -25.38 -15.80 6.26
C SER A 64 -24.93 -17.27 6.45
N PRO A 65 -25.24 -17.95 7.57
CA PRO A 65 -25.00 -19.39 7.67
C PRO A 65 -25.84 -20.11 6.59
N PRO A 66 -25.31 -21.12 5.88
CA PRO A 66 -26.07 -21.79 4.85
C PRO A 66 -27.28 -22.49 5.48
N SER A 67 -28.47 -22.02 5.14
CA SER A 67 -29.69 -22.78 5.36
C SER A 67 -29.60 -24.05 4.51
N SER A 68 -29.63 -25.17 5.21
CA SER A 68 -29.75 -26.51 4.64
C SER A 68 -30.95 -26.58 3.70
N SER A 69 -30.69 -26.71 2.41
CA SER A 69 -31.60 -27.41 1.49
C SER A 69 -30.76 -28.25 0.56
N GLY A 70 -30.95 -29.57 0.69
CA GLY A 70 -30.21 -30.57 -0.08
C GLY A 70 -30.61 -30.55 -1.54
N GLY A 71 -29.60 -30.67 -2.40
CA GLY A 71 -29.72 -30.95 -3.82
C GLY A 71 -28.38 -31.45 -4.32
N ALA A 72 -28.29 -32.74 -4.61
CA ALA A 72 -27.06 -33.41 -5.01
C ALA A 72 -26.79 -33.28 -6.52
N LEU A 73 -25.51 -33.07 -6.84
CA LEU A 73 -24.71 -33.56 -7.99
C LEU A 73 -24.99 -33.08 -9.43
N GLY A 74 -23.89 -32.65 -10.07
CA GLY A 74 -23.71 -32.33 -11.49
C GLY A 74 -22.62 -31.25 -11.63
N ASP A 75 -21.34 -31.58 -11.38
CA ASP A 75 -20.33 -31.99 -12.36
C ASP A 75 -19.90 -30.87 -13.34
N GLY A 76 -18.59 -30.58 -13.39
CA GLY A 76 -17.96 -29.65 -14.35
C GLY A 76 -17.63 -28.23 -13.85
N THR A 77 -16.82 -28.09 -12.81
CA THR A 77 -16.08 -26.83 -12.59
C THR A 77 -14.98 -26.68 -13.64
N ASP A 78 -15.26 -25.90 -14.68
CA ASP A 78 -14.25 -25.33 -15.57
C ASP A 78 -13.34 -24.41 -14.74
N MET A 79 -12.29 -25.01 -14.19
CA MET A 79 -11.12 -24.31 -13.69
C MET A 79 -10.40 -23.70 -14.89
N SER A 80 -10.87 -22.54 -15.36
CA SER A 80 -10.10 -21.73 -16.30
C SER A 80 -8.83 -21.31 -15.58
N GLY A 81 -7.76 -22.04 -15.85
CA GLY A 81 -6.45 -21.85 -15.25
C GLY A 81 -6.02 -20.40 -15.35
N VAL A 82 -5.53 -19.87 -14.23
CA VAL A 82 -4.76 -18.64 -14.19
C VAL A 82 -3.59 -18.82 -15.17
N SER A 83 -3.71 -18.25 -16.37
CA SER A 83 -2.67 -18.37 -17.39
C SER A 83 -1.46 -17.54 -16.95
N TRP A 84 -0.31 -18.18 -16.88
CA TRP A 84 0.98 -17.60 -16.49
C TRP A 84 1.50 -16.53 -17.48
N HIS A 85 0.82 -16.30 -18.60
CA HIS A 85 1.16 -15.22 -19.54
C HIS A 85 0.95 -13.81 -18.97
N ASN A 86 0.22 -13.66 -17.85
CA ASN A 86 0.05 -12.38 -17.17
C ASN A 86 1.08 -12.10 -16.04
N ALA A 87 1.97 -13.05 -15.73
CA ALA A 87 2.97 -12.88 -14.66
C ALA A 87 4.22 -12.10 -15.09
N GLY A 88 4.37 -11.82 -16.40
CA GLY A 88 5.50 -11.07 -16.99
C GLY A 88 5.22 -9.59 -17.26
N SER A 89 4.02 -9.09 -16.95
CA SER A 89 3.70 -7.66 -17.11
C SER A 89 4.35 -6.86 -16.00
N ASN A 90 5.67 -6.66 -16.10
CA ASN A 90 6.32 -5.54 -15.45
C ASN A 90 5.70 -4.27 -16.04
N ASP A 91 4.80 -3.63 -15.28
CA ASP A 91 4.45 -2.21 -15.44
C ASP A 91 5.69 -1.36 -15.11
N ALA A 92 6.72 -1.50 -15.95
CA ALA A 92 7.69 -0.47 -16.17
C ALA A 92 7.04 0.49 -17.16
N LEU A 93 6.47 1.59 -16.64
CA LEU A 93 6.10 2.75 -17.44
C LEU A 93 7.38 3.32 -18.07
N SER A 94 7.79 2.76 -19.21
CA SER A 94 8.77 3.37 -20.08
C SER A 94 8.08 4.52 -20.79
N VAL A 95 8.28 5.75 -20.28
CA VAL A 95 8.08 6.96 -21.07
C VAL A 95 9.18 6.98 -22.12
N THR A 96 8.90 6.39 -23.29
CA THR A 96 9.71 6.57 -24.49
C THR A 96 8.93 7.45 -25.45
N THR A 97 9.26 8.74 -25.43
CA THR A 97 9.12 9.62 -26.59
C THR A 97 9.96 9.05 -27.72
N GLY A 98 9.31 8.50 -28.74
CA GLY A 98 9.96 7.95 -29.92
C GLY A 98 8.92 7.52 -30.95
N GLU A 99 8.75 8.35 -31.97
CA GLU A 99 7.84 8.18 -33.09
C GLU A 99 8.14 6.90 -33.89
N SER A 100 7.14 6.08 -34.15
CA SER A 100 7.10 5.15 -35.29
C SER A 100 5.65 4.83 -35.68
N PRO A 101 5.28 4.98 -36.97
CA PRO A 101 3.89 4.91 -37.41
C PRO A 101 3.59 3.52 -37.98
N ASN A 102 3.06 2.58 -37.19
CA ASN A 102 2.21 1.47 -37.67
C ASN A 102 1.93 0.44 -36.55
N SER A 103 1.11 0.83 -35.60
CA SER A 103 0.42 -0.14 -34.74
C SER A 103 -1.01 0.30 -34.54
N GLN A 104 -1.86 -0.02 -35.52
CA GLN A 104 -3.32 -0.01 -35.38
C GLN A 104 -3.74 -1.15 -34.45
N VAL A 105 -3.48 -0.98 -33.15
CA VAL A 105 -4.23 -1.68 -32.12
C VAL A 105 -5.43 -0.79 -31.85
N ARG A 106 -6.63 -1.32 -32.08
CA ARG A 106 -7.92 -0.69 -31.80
C ARG A 106 -7.93 -0.15 -30.37
N GLU A 107 -7.62 1.14 -30.21
CA GLU A 107 -8.08 1.90 -29.06
C GLU A 107 -9.59 1.80 -29.08
N ALA A 108 -10.18 1.13 -28.09
CA ALA A 108 -11.60 1.23 -27.84
C ALA A 108 -11.94 2.72 -27.85
N GLU A 109 -12.79 3.13 -28.79
CA GLU A 109 -13.24 4.50 -28.96
C GLU A 109 -13.54 5.07 -27.57
N LYS A 110 -12.68 5.96 -27.07
CA LYS A 110 -12.93 6.63 -25.79
C LYS A 110 -14.22 7.40 -25.99
N ALA A 111 -15.33 6.85 -25.49
CA ALA A 111 -16.63 7.48 -25.53
C ALA A 111 -16.44 8.96 -25.16
N MET A 112 -16.65 9.83 -26.14
CA MET A 112 -16.33 11.24 -26.02
C MET A 112 -17.19 11.81 -24.89
N ARG A 113 -16.59 12.06 -23.74
CA ARG A 113 -17.32 12.60 -22.59
C ARG A 113 -17.77 14.02 -22.95
N PRO A 114 -19.00 14.40 -22.56
CA PRO A 114 -19.46 15.76 -22.79
C PRO A 114 -18.53 16.74 -22.07
N TYR A 115 -18.27 17.89 -22.70
CA TYR A 115 -17.48 18.94 -22.07
C TYR A 115 -18.24 19.52 -20.88
N VAL A 116 -17.59 19.49 -19.71
CA VAL A 116 -18.05 20.12 -18.48
C VAL A 116 -16.85 20.84 -17.88
N PRO A 117 -17.00 22.10 -17.37
CA PRO A 117 -15.90 22.85 -16.79
C PRO A 117 -15.51 22.31 -15.40
N LEU A 118 -14.88 21.11 -15.37
CA LEU A 118 -14.57 20.38 -14.14
C LEU A 118 -13.67 21.17 -13.18
N GLY A 119 -12.85 22.10 -13.67
CA GLY A 119 -12.05 22.98 -12.83
C GLY A 119 -12.88 23.92 -11.95
N GLU A 120 -13.94 24.53 -12.51
CA GLU A 120 -14.85 25.39 -11.73
C GLU A 120 -15.77 24.56 -10.84
N VAL A 121 -16.24 23.42 -11.34
CA VAL A 121 -17.04 22.47 -10.55
C VAL A 121 -16.26 21.97 -9.32
N ALA A 122 -14.95 21.70 -9.46
CA ALA A 122 -14.11 21.31 -8.34
C ALA A 122 -13.90 22.44 -7.32
N LYS A 123 -13.86 23.72 -7.75
CA LYS A 123 -13.83 24.86 -6.81
C LYS A 123 -15.12 24.95 -6.00
N LEU A 124 -16.27 24.72 -6.63
CA LEU A 124 -17.56 24.67 -5.94
C LEU A 124 -17.64 23.48 -4.98
N GLU A 125 -17.15 22.31 -5.38
CA GLU A 125 -17.08 21.13 -4.50
C GLU A 125 -16.22 21.42 -3.26
N LEU A 126 -15.03 22.00 -3.46
CA LEU A 126 -14.13 22.38 -2.37
C LEU A 126 -14.76 23.42 -1.43
N HIS A 127 -15.47 24.39 -1.98
CA HIS A 127 -16.18 25.38 -1.17
C HIS A 127 -17.33 24.73 -0.38
N GLY A 128 -18.05 23.78 -0.98
CA GLY A 128 -19.05 22.96 -0.29
C GLY A 128 -18.44 22.16 0.86
N ASP A 129 -17.27 21.54 0.66
CA ASP A 129 -16.53 20.85 1.71
C ASP A 129 -16.14 21.80 2.87
N TYR A 130 -15.67 23.01 2.56
CA TYR A 130 -15.37 24.02 3.59
C TYR A 130 -16.61 24.47 4.35
N CYS A 131 -17.75 24.68 3.69
CA CYS A 131 -19.01 25.00 4.36
C CYS A 131 -19.48 23.84 5.26
N MET A 132 -19.34 22.60 4.80
CA MET A 132 -19.69 21.39 5.55
C MET A 132 -18.84 21.27 6.83
N GLU A 133 -17.52 21.46 6.72
CA GLU A 133 -16.60 21.45 7.87
C GLU A 133 -16.84 22.64 8.81
N GLY A 134 -17.20 23.80 8.27
CA GLY A 134 -17.55 25.01 9.02
C GLY A 134 -18.94 25.00 9.68
N GLY A 135 -19.75 23.95 9.46
CA GLY A 135 -21.08 23.81 10.05
C GLY A 135 -22.23 24.49 9.29
N LEU A 136 -21.97 25.05 8.11
CA LEU A 136 -22.96 25.68 7.23
C LEU A 136 -23.60 24.63 6.31
N PHE A 137 -24.38 23.73 6.91
CA PHE A 137 -24.86 22.52 6.24
C PHE A 137 -25.82 22.77 5.07
N GLN A 138 -26.64 23.82 5.15
CA GLN A 138 -27.60 24.15 4.10
C GLN A 138 -26.89 24.67 2.83
N GLU A 139 -25.88 25.52 2.98
CA GLU A 139 -25.08 26.03 1.86
C GLU A 139 -24.27 24.89 1.22
N ALA A 140 -23.65 24.04 2.04
CA ALA A 140 -22.93 22.86 1.57
C ALA A 140 -23.82 21.94 0.72
N LEU A 141 -25.06 21.72 1.15
CA LEU A 141 -26.04 20.91 0.42
C LEU A 141 -26.34 21.48 -0.97
N GLU A 142 -26.48 22.80 -1.09
CA GLU A 142 -26.75 23.48 -2.36
C GLU A 142 -25.55 23.36 -3.30
N PHE A 143 -24.33 23.60 -2.80
CA PHE A 143 -23.10 23.42 -3.58
C PHE A 143 -22.96 21.97 -4.07
N TYR A 144 -23.15 20.99 -3.18
CA TYR A 144 -23.07 19.58 -3.57
C TYR A 144 -24.16 19.20 -4.58
N GLY A 145 -25.37 19.76 -4.48
CA GLY A 145 -26.44 19.53 -5.46
C GLY A 145 -26.05 19.99 -6.87
N VAL A 146 -25.45 21.18 -6.99
CA VAL A 146 -24.96 21.71 -8.26
C VAL A 146 -23.82 20.86 -8.82
N VAL A 147 -22.84 20.51 -7.99
CA VAL A 147 -21.68 19.68 -8.38
C VAL A 147 -22.13 18.28 -8.79
N ALA A 148 -23.04 17.65 -8.04
CA ALA A 148 -23.56 16.32 -8.35
C ALA A 148 -24.26 16.31 -9.72
N LYS A 149 -25.03 17.36 -10.04
CA LYS A 149 -25.66 17.51 -11.36
C LYS A 149 -24.60 17.57 -12.47
N ALA A 150 -23.54 18.36 -12.28
CA ALA A 150 -22.45 18.46 -13.25
C ALA A 150 -21.70 17.12 -13.42
N TYR A 151 -21.43 16.40 -12.34
CA TYR A 151 -20.76 15.08 -12.39
C TYR A 151 -21.63 13.99 -13.00
N ASN A 152 -22.96 14.04 -12.81
CA ASN A 152 -23.89 13.14 -13.49
C ASN A 152 -23.87 13.33 -15.01
N THR A 153 -23.64 14.55 -15.49
CA THR A 153 -23.48 14.83 -16.93
C THR A 153 -22.08 14.46 -17.42
N ALA A 154 -21.02 14.77 -16.65
CA ALA A 154 -19.64 14.58 -17.07
C ALA A 154 -19.17 13.12 -17.07
N TYR A 155 -19.69 12.30 -16.15
CA TYR A 155 -19.21 10.94 -15.90
C TYR A 155 -20.27 9.88 -16.24
N PRO A 156 -19.84 8.73 -16.78
CA PRO A 156 -20.74 7.61 -17.05
C PRO A 156 -21.34 7.05 -15.75
N GLU A 157 -22.37 6.21 -15.89
CA GLU A 157 -22.96 5.47 -14.76
C GLU A 157 -21.88 4.70 -13.98
N ASN A 158 -22.10 4.57 -12.66
CA ASN A 158 -21.23 3.84 -11.73
C ASN A 158 -19.77 4.33 -11.64
N HIS A 159 -19.50 5.54 -12.12
CA HIS A 159 -18.17 6.17 -12.01
C HIS A 159 -17.86 6.61 -10.57
N SER A 160 -16.62 6.40 -10.13
CA SER A 160 -16.23 6.62 -8.73
C SER A 160 -16.40 8.07 -8.24
N GLN A 161 -16.20 9.07 -9.10
CA GLN A 161 -16.42 10.47 -8.69
C GLN A 161 -17.90 10.80 -8.53
N ARG A 162 -18.77 10.14 -9.31
CA ARG A 162 -20.22 10.30 -9.24
C ARG A 162 -20.78 9.67 -7.96
N VAL A 163 -20.23 8.54 -7.54
CA VAL A 163 -20.49 7.93 -6.23
C VAL A 163 -19.98 8.85 -5.11
N GLY A 164 -18.73 9.33 -5.19
CA GLY A 164 -18.11 10.16 -4.15
C GLY A 164 -18.90 11.44 -3.84
N ILE A 165 -19.30 12.20 -4.87
CA ILE A 165 -20.11 13.41 -4.66
C ILE A 165 -21.49 13.08 -4.07
N ARG A 166 -22.08 11.94 -4.45
CA ARG A 166 -23.38 11.51 -3.92
C ARG A 166 -23.29 11.17 -2.44
N LEU A 167 -22.18 10.59 -1.98
CA LEU A 167 -21.93 10.35 -0.55
C LEU A 167 -21.82 11.68 0.22
N LYS A 168 -21.08 12.66 -0.30
CA LYS A 168 -21.00 14.01 0.31
C LYS A 168 -22.37 14.68 0.39
N LEU A 169 -23.16 14.57 -0.68
CA LEU A 169 -24.52 15.08 -0.75
C LEU A 169 -25.46 14.36 0.24
N ALA A 170 -25.31 13.05 0.42
CA ALA A 170 -26.05 12.31 1.44
C ALA A 170 -25.68 12.79 2.86
N ALA A 171 -24.39 12.96 3.14
CA ALA A 171 -23.93 13.52 4.41
C ALA A 171 -24.56 14.90 4.67
N ALA A 172 -24.55 15.81 3.70
CA ALA A 172 -25.18 17.12 3.83
C ALA A 172 -26.70 17.03 4.07
N PHE A 173 -27.40 16.09 3.42
CA PHE A 173 -28.82 15.84 3.72
C PHE A 173 -29.05 15.37 5.16
N ARG A 174 -28.21 14.46 5.68
CA ARG A 174 -28.32 14.05 7.09
C ARG A 174 -28.10 15.23 8.03
N HIS A 175 -27.07 16.04 7.79
CA HIS A 175 -26.73 17.18 8.64
C HIS A 175 -27.80 18.29 8.64
N THR A 176 -28.58 18.41 7.56
CA THR A 176 -29.75 19.31 7.48
C THR A 176 -31.04 18.69 8.03
N GLY A 177 -30.99 17.47 8.60
CA GLY A 177 -32.13 16.76 9.18
C GLY A 177 -32.97 15.97 8.17
N ARG A 178 -32.61 15.94 6.89
CA ARG A 178 -33.30 15.20 5.82
C ARG A 178 -32.80 13.76 5.73
N CYS A 179 -32.94 13.01 6.83
CA CYS A 179 -32.34 11.68 7.00
C CYS A 179 -32.85 10.63 5.99
N GLU A 180 -34.12 10.70 5.57
CA GLU A 180 -34.67 9.78 4.56
C GLU A 180 -34.02 9.99 3.19
N SER A 181 -33.84 11.26 2.78
CA SER A 181 -33.13 11.60 1.55
C SER A 181 -31.66 11.23 1.61
N SER A 182 -31.02 11.39 2.79
CA SER A 182 -29.66 10.88 3.00
C SER A 182 -29.60 9.37 2.75
N ARG A 183 -30.49 8.61 3.41
CA ARG A 183 -30.52 7.15 3.31
C ARG A 183 -30.69 6.69 1.87
N ALA A 184 -31.64 7.26 1.13
CA ALA A 184 -31.85 6.94 -0.28
C ALA A 184 -30.60 7.20 -1.14
N ASN A 185 -29.87 8.31 -0.89
CA ASN A 185 -28.65 8.60 -1.62
C ASN A 185 -27.49 7.66 -1.27
N VAL A 186 -27.35 7.24 -0.01
CA VAL A 186 -26.34 6.26 0.39
C VAL A 186 -26.66 4.87 -0.15
N GLU A 187 -27.91 4.41 -0.07
CA GLU A 187 -28.34 3.14 -0.64
C GLU A 187 -28.11 3.08 -2.16
N ASP A 188 -28.38 4.18 -2.87
CA ASP A 188 -28.08 4.28 -4.30
C ASP A 188 -26.57 4.29 -4.58
N ALA A 189 -25.77 4.98 -3.75
CA ALA A 189 -24.31 4.95 -3.86
C ALA A 189 -23.74 3.54 -3.65
N LEU A 190 -24.28 2.76 -2.70
CA LEU A 190 -23.90 1.36 -2.47
C LEU A 190 -24.28 0.48 -3.66
N ARG A 191 -25.45 0.67 -4.26
CA ARG A 191 -25.84 -0.02 -5.50
C ARG A 191 -24.88 0.29 -6.65
N MET A 192 -24.54 1.56 -6.86
CA MET A 192 -23.55 1.96 -7.87
C MET A 192 -22.16 1.35 -7.61
N LEU A 193 -21.76 1.19 -6.34
CA LEU A 193 -20.51 0.53 -5.97
C LEU A 193 -20.54 -0.98 -6.24
N ASP A 194 -21.70 -1.63 -6.05
CA ASP A 194 -21.88 -3.06 -6.34
C ASP A 194 -21.83 -3.36 -7.84
N GLU A 195 -22.42 -2.47 -8.66
CA GLU A 195 -22.35 -2.55 -10.12
C GLU A 195 -20.96 -2.15 -10.69
N SER A 196 -20.07 -1.64 -9.85
CA SER A 196 -18.71 -1.27 -10.24
C SER A 196 -17.79 -2.50 -10.26
N ASN A 197 -16.98 -2.65 -11.32
CA ASN A 197 -16.09 -3.81 -11.45
C ASN A 197 -14.98 -3.85 -10.38
N ARG A 198 -14.45 -2.68 -9.98
CA ARG A 198 -13.35 -2.57 -8.98
C ARG A 198 -13.48 -1.30 -8.14
N PRO A 199 -14.51 -1.20 -7.27
CA PRO A 199 -14.69 -0.06 -6.38
C PRO A 199 -13.46 0.13 -5.47
N SER A 200 -13.22 1.37 -5.05
CA SER A 200 -12.14 1.67 -4.10
C SER A 200 -12.58 1.32 -2.69
N LEU A 201 -11.70 0.68 -1.91
CA LEU A 201 -12.00 0.34 -0.51
C LEU A 201 -12.32 1.57 0.33
N GLU A 202 -11.62 2.68 0.09
CA GLU A 202 -11.88 3.97 0.73
C GLU A 202 -13.33 4.41 0.51
N LEU A 203 -13.82 4.39 -0.74
CA LEU A 203 -15.19 4.80 -1.07
C LEU A 203 -16.24 3.84 -0.49
N ILE A 204 -15.95 2.54 -0.44
CA ILE A 204 -16.85 1.57 0.18
C ILE A 204 -16.95 1.82 1.69
N CYS A 205 -15.82 1.99 2.37
CA CYS A 205 -15.81 2.24 3.82
C CYS A 205 -16.49 3.57 4.16
N GLU A 206 -16.28 4.60 3.35
CA GLU A 206 -16.97 5.88 3.48
C GLU A 206 -18.49 5.73 3.27
N ALA A 207 -18.93 4.99 2.25
CA ALA A 207 -20.35 4.74 2.03
C ALA A 207 -21.01 4.00 3.21
N LEU A 208 -20.34 3.00 3.78
CA LEU A 208 -20.83 2.26 4.94
C LEU A 208 -20.81 3.10 6.23
N LEU A 209 -19.81 3.97 6.40
CA LEU A 209 -19.77 4.95 7.49
C LEU A 209 -20.97 5.91 7.39
N GLU A 210 -21.22 6.49 6.22
CA GLU A 210 -22.33 7.40 5.98
C GLU A 210 -23.69 6.71 6.14
N LEU A 211 -23.78 5.41 5.77
CA LEU A 211 -24.96 4.58 6.03
C LEU A 211 -25.20 4.41 7.53
N GLY A 212 -24.15 4.04 8.28
CA GLY A 212 -24.22 3.85 9.73
C GLY A 212 -24.63 5.13 10.46
N LEU A 213 -24.02 6.27 10.12
CA LEU A 213 -24.36 7.57 10.69
C LEU A 213 -25.81 7.98 10.37
N THR A 214 -26.29 7.68 9.16
CA THR A 214 -27.68 7.97 8.78
C THR A 214 -28.68 7.08 9.51
N ARG A 215 -28.35 5.80 9.70
CA ARG A 215 -29.16 4.86 10.51
C ARG A 215 -29.20 5.27 11.98
N GLU A 216 -28.08 5.70 12.54
CA GLU A 216 -28.00 6.25 13.90
C GLU A 216 -28.92 7.46 14.06
N ALA A 217 -28.89 8.41 13.11
CA ALA A 217 -29.76 9.58 13.11
C ALA A 217 -31.26 9.25 12.95
N LEU A 218 -31.60 8.09 12.36
CA LEU A 218 -32.97 7.57 12.27
C LEU A 218 -33.39 6.75 13.51
N GLY A 219 -32.51 6.56 14.49
CA GLY A 219 -32.75 5.74 15.68
C GLY A 219 -32.55 4.23 15.47
N LEU A 220 -32.05 3.80 14.31
CA LEU A 220 -31.79 2.40 13.95
C LEU A 220 -30.40 1.94 14.46
N LEU A 221 -30.20 2.01 15.77
CA LEU A 221 -28.89 1.81 16.41
C LEU A 221 -28.25 0.46 16.08
N LYS A 222 -29.01 -0.64 16.11
CA LYS A 222 -28.46 -1.99 15.81
C LYS A 222 -27.98 -2.12 14.36
N GLU A 223 -28.71 -1.53 13.41
CA GLU A 223 -28.34 -1.56 12.00
C GLU A 223 -27.17 -0.62 11.68
N ALA A 224 -27.04 0.46 12.46
CA ALA A 224 -25.87 1.35 12.39
C ALA A 224 -24.60 0.61 12.84
N ALA A 225 -24.67 -0.07 13.99
CA ALA A 225 -23.56 -0.89 14.48
C ALA A 225 -23.15 -1.98 13.47
N HIS A 226 -24.13 -2.64 12.83
CA HIS A 226 -23.87 -3.63 11.78
C HIS A 226 -23.09 -3.04 10.59
N ALA A 227 -23.49 -1.85 10.10
CA ALA A 227 -22.78 -1.19 9.00
C ALA A 227 -21.32 -0.85 9.35
N TYR A 228 -21.07 -0.44 10.59
CA TYR A 228 -19.71 -0.19 11.08
C TYR A 228 -18.88 -1.48 11.14
N GLU A 229 -19.45 -2.58 11.63
CA GLU A 229 -18.79 -3.90 11.65
C GLU A 229 -18.50 -4.43 10.24
N GLU A 230 -19.41 -4.21 9.28
CA GLU A 230 -19.19 -4.54 7.86
C GLU A 230 -17.99 -3.79 7.27
N ALA A 231 -17.87 -2.49 7.56
CA ALA A 231 -16.71 -1.71 7.12
C ALA A 231 -15.39 -2.27 7.67
N MET A 232 -15.37 -2.68 8.94
CA MET A 232 -14.21 -3.34 9.55
C MET A 232 -13.95 -4.72 8.93
N GLY A 233 -14.99 -5.49 8.61
CA GLY A 233 -14.88 -6.79 7.94
C GLY A 233 -14.23 -6.67 6.55
N ILE A 234 -14.67 -5.70 5.74
CA ILE A 234 -14.12 -5.42 4.42
C ILE A 234 -12.67 -4.94 4.53
N ALA A 235 -12.38 -4.03 5.46
CA ALA A 235 -11.02 -3.55 5.67
C ALA A 235 -10.07 -4.68 6.11
N ASN A 236 -10.47 -5.52 7.06
CA ASN A 236 -9.62 -6.63 7.51
C ASN A 236 -9.32 -7.67 6.43
N THR A 237 -10.23 -7.87 5.48
CA THR A 237 -10.11 -8.90 4.43
C THR A 237 -9.34 -8.40 3.21
N PHE A 238 -9.64 -7.19 2.73
CA PHE A 238 -9.13 -6.70 1.44
C PHE A 238 -8.08 -5.58 1.57
N HIS A 239 -7.96 -4.92 2.73
CA HIS A 239 -7.02 -3.80 2.89
C HIS A 239 -5.59 -4.29 3.18
N ASN A 240 -4.61 -3.72 2.49
CA ASN A 240 -3.20 -3.90 2.80
C ASN A 240 -2.74 -2.81 3.77
N CYS A 241 -2.51 -3.19 5.02
CA CYS A 241 -2.09 -2.26 6.08
C CYS A 241 -0.65 -1.77 5.96
N GLY A 242 0.21 -2.45 5.19
CA GLY A 242 1.63 -2.10 5.04
C GLY A 242 1.92 -1.09 3.94
N GLU A 243 1.10 -1.05 2.89
CA GLU A 243 1.42 -0.32 1.66
C GLU A 243 1.61 1.19 1.88
N SER A 244 0.82 1.81 2.76
CA SER A 244 0.87 3.26 2.98
C SER A 244 2.22 3.77 3.49
N HIS A 245 3.01 2.92 4.16
CA HIS A 245 4.31 3.28 4.76
C HIS A 245 5.51 2.57 4.12
N ARG A 246 5.32 1.85 3.00
CA ARG A 246 6.39 1.13 2.28
C ARG A 246 7.64 2.00 2.09
N MET A 247 7.45 3.21 1.57
CA MET A 247 8.52 4.17 1.27
C MET A 247 8.86 5.14 2.41
N LEU A 248 8.08 5.12 3.51
CA LEU A 248 8.19 6.10 4.60
C LEU A 248 8.97 5.54 5.81
N ARG A 249 8.71 4.28 6.16
CA ARG A 249 9.24 3.66 7.40
C ARG A 249 10.77 3.65 7.48
N LEU A 250 11.45 3.65 6.33
CA LEU A 250 12.92 3.62 6.25
C LEU A 250 13.55 5.02 6.18
N LEU A 251 12.76 6.09 6.02
CA LEU A 251 13.26 7.46 5.92
C LEU A 251 14.06 7.91 7.15
N PRO A 252 13.71 7.52 8.38
CA PRO A 252 14.56 7.75 9.56
C PRO A 252 16.02 7.29 9.40
N ARG A 253 16.29 6.27 8.56
CA ARG A 253 17.66 5.80 8.27
C ARG A 253 18.45 6.75 7.35
N LEU A 254 17.74 7.56 6.58
CA LEU A 254 18.30 8.52 5.63
C LEU A 254 18.79 9.81 6.31
N GLY A 255 18.28 10.13 7.50
CA GLY A 255 18.48 11.41 8.16
C GLY A 255 19.94 11.85 8.18
N ARG A 256 20.19 13.10 7.76
CA ARG A 256 21.54 13.67 7.66
C ARG A 256 22.23 13.49 9.01
N ARG A 257 23.40 12.89 8.95
CA ARG A 257 24.09 12.34 10.11
C ARG A 257 24.97 13.40 10.74
N PHE A 258 24.36 14.54 11.07
CA PHE A 258 24.98 15.62 11.83
C PHE A 258 24.13 15.83 13.09
N ASN A 259 24.78 15.95 14.24
CA ASN A 259 24.10 16.11 15.53
C ASN A 259 23.22 17.38 15.62
N HIS A 260 23.32 18.30 14.66
CA HIS A 260 22.54 19.54 14.63
C HIS A 260 21.18 19.40 13.90
N ASN A 261 20.99 18.36 13.08
CA ASN A 261 19.73 18.10 12.35
C ASN A 261 19.22 16.68 12.66
N TYR A 262 19.02 16.40 13.95
CA TYR A 262 18.66 15.06 14.44
C TYR A 262 17.20 14.70 14.20
N GLU A 263 16.32 15.68 13.94
CA GLU A 263 14.90 15.49 13.64
C GLU A 263 14.69 14.55 12.45
N GLN A 264 15.63 14.53 11.51
CA GLN A 264 15.57 13.65 10.34
C GLN A 264 15.69 12.16 10.69
N LYS A 265 16.18 11.82 11.89
CA LYS A 265 16.20 10.44 12.43
C LYS A 265 14.89 10.05 13.12
N PHE A 266 14.02 11.02 13.36
CA PHE A 266 12.75 10.85 14.08
C PHE A 266 11.56 11.33 13.24
N VAL A 267 11.72 11.43 11.91
CA VAL A 267 10.62 11.80 11.03
C VAL A 267 9.51 10.79 11.19
N TYR A 268 8.34 11.29 11.55
CA TYR A 268 7.14 10.50 11.76
C TYR A 268 6.06 10.97 10.79
N PHE A 269 5.35 10.01 10.21
CA PHE A 269 4.21 10.22 9.34
C PHE A 269 3.02 9.54 9.99
N SER A 270 1.96 10.29 10.25
CA SER A 270 0.77 9.74 10.90
C SER A 270 0.05 8.80 9.93
N PRO A 271 -0.40 7.62 10.38
CA PRO A 271 -1.21 6.75 9.53
C PRO A 271 -2.54 7.37 9.13
N PHE A 272 -3.08 8.30 9.93
CA PHE A 272 -4.34 8.99 9.63
C PHE A 272 -4.25 9.91 8.39
N ASP A 273 -3.07 10.48 8.12
CA ASP A 273 -2.86 11.33 6.92
C ASP A 273 -2.54 10.48 5.69
N TYR A 274 -1.94 9.30 5.91
CA TYR A 274 -1.41 8.46 4.83
C TYR A 274 -2.28 7.28 4.42
N ASP A 275 -3.31 6.97 5.20
CA ASP A 275 -4.25 5.89 4.95
C ASP A 275 -5.65 6.32 5.40
N ARG A 276 -6.39 6.94 4.48
CA ARG A 276 -7.76 7.42 4.77
C ARG A 276 -8.72 6.29 5.08
N THR A 277 -8.57 5.12 4.45
CA THR A 277 -9.39 3.94 4.77
C THR A 277 -9.22 3.53 6.24
N PHE A 278 -7.98 3.56 6.76
CA PHE A 278 -7.71 3.31 8.18
C PHE A 278 -8.43 4.33 9.09
N ALA A 279 -8.38 5.62 8.76
CA ALA A 279 -9.08 6.66 9.54
C ALA A 279 -10.61 6.49 9.51
N LEU A 280 -11.18 6.15 8.35
CA LEU A 280 -12.62 5.91 8.19
C LEU A 280 -13.08 4.72 9.04
N VAL A 281 -12.32 3.61 9.02
CA VAL A 281 -12.65 2.42 9.81
C VAL A 281 -12.48 2.68 11.30
N ASP A 282 -11.47 3.45 11.71
CA ASP A 282 -11.32 3.87 13.11
C ASP A 282 -12.53 4.68 13.60
N GLN A 283 -13.03 5.60 12.77
CA GLN A 283 -14.25 6.36 13.04
C GLN A 283 -15.50 5.47 13.10
N CYS A 284 -15.63 4.47 12.21
CA CYS A 284 -16.70 3.46 12.28
C CYS A 284 -16.67 2.74 13.63
N MET A 285 -15.51 2.29 14.07
CA MET A 285 -15.37 1.56 15.34
C MET A 285 -15.66 2.45 16.55
N GLU A 286 -15.21 3.72 16.55
CA GLU A 286 -15.54 4.67 17.60
C GLU A 286 -17.06 4.88 17.72
N ARG A 287 -17.75 5.00 16.60
CA ARG A 287 -19.21 5.15 16.58
C ARG A 287 -19.90 3.87 17.03
N ALA A 288 -19.46 2.71 16.58
CA ALA A 288 -19.99 1.42 17.02
C ALA A 288 -19.85 1.21 18.53
N GLU A 289 -18.70 1.58 19.12
CA GLU A 289 -18.46 1.53 20.57
C GLU A 289 -19.48 2.38 21.34
N ARG A 290 -19.72 3.61 20.89
CA ARG A 290 -20.74 4.49 21.49
C ARG A 290 -22.13 3.89 21.38
N VAL A 291 -22.49 3.36 20.21
CA VAL A 291 -23.78 2.72 19.98
C VAL A 291 -23.96 1.52 20.92
N TYR A 292 -23.00 0.61 21.01
CA TYR A 292 -23.09 -0.54 21.91
C TYR A 292 -23.14 -0.13 23.39
N SER A 293 -22.39 0.90 23.77
CA SER A 293 -22.45 1.48 25.12
C SER A 293 -23.84 2.02 25.44
N THR A 294 -24.49 2.71 24.50
CA THR A 294 -25.87 3.21 24.68
C THR A 294 -26.92 2.09 24.75
N LEU A 295 -26.68 0.98 24.06
CA LEU A 295 -27.54 -0.21 24.10
C LEU A 295 -27.31 -1.07 25.36
N GLY A 296 -26.24 -0.82 26.11
CA GLY A 296 -25.82 -1.66 27.24
C GLY A 296 -25.22 -3.01 26.82
N ASP A 297 -24.78 -3.16 25.57
CA ASP A 297 -24.13 -4.37 25.06
C ASP A 297 -22.62 -4.35 25.35
N THR A 298 -22.24 -4.95 26.47
CA THR A 298 -20.83 -5.04 26.89
C THR A 298 -19.99 -5.88 25.95
N ASP A 299 -20.55 -6.95 25.39
CA ASP A 299 -19.83 -7.89 24.54
C ASP A 299 -19.53 -7.25 23.18
N GLY A 300 -20.52 -6.55 22.60
CA GLY A 300 -20.33 -5.73 21.40
C GLY A 300 -19.27 -4.64 21.59
N THR A 301 -19.31 -3.95 22.73
CA THR A 301 -18.31 -2.91 23.07
C THR A 301 -16.90 -3.48 23.15
N ILE A 302 -16.71 -4.60 23.86
CA ILE A 302 -15.40 -5.27 23.97
C ILE A 302 -14.89 -5.72 22.60
N ARG A 303 -15.76 -6.33 21.78
CA ARG A 303 -15.41 -6.81 20.43
C ARG A 303 -14.91 -5.67 19.55
N VAL A 304 -15.65 -4.56 19.49
CA VAL A 304 -15.28 -3.39 18.67
C VAL A 304 -13.96 -2.77 19.14
N LEU A 305 -13.75 -2.64 20.45
CA LEU A 305 -12.50 -2.13 21.01
C LEU A 305 -11.31 -3.05 20.72
N GLN A 306 -11.50 -4.37 20.78
CA GLN A 306 -10.47 -5.34 20.38
C GLN A 306 -10.09 -5.16 18.91
N TRP A 307 -11.06 -5.11 18.00
CA TRP A 307 -10.77 -4.90 16.57
C TRP A 307 -10.10 -3.54 16.30
N ARG A 308 -10.55 -2.46 16.96
CA ARG A 308 -9.94 -1.13 16.85
C ARG A 308 -8.49 -1.15 17.33
N LYS A 309 -8.20 -1.83 18.43
CA LYS A 309 -6.82 -2.04 18.90
C LYS A 309 -5.99 -2.84 17.90
N GLU A 310 -6.52 -3.96 17.40
CA GLU A 310 -5.81 -4.82 16.45
C GLU A 310 -5.45 -4.12 15.15
N ILE A 311 -6.35 -3.31 14.58
CA ILE A 311 -6.06 -2.58 13.34
C ILE A 311 -4.98 -1.51 13.55
N ILE A 312 -5.00 -0.85 14.71
CA ILE A 312 -3.97 0.11 15.13
C ILE A 312 -2.63 -0.61 15.32
N ASP A 313 -2.61 -1.76 16.00
CA ASP A 313 -1.41 -2.56 16.24
C ASP A 313 -0.82 -3.09 14.92
N LYS A 314 -1.66 -3.57 13.98
CA LYS A 314 -1.24 -3.95 12.62
C LYS A 314 -0.61 -2.77 11.88
N LYS A 315 -1.17 -1.56 12.03
CA LYS A 315 -0.61 -0.35 11.42
C LYS A 315 0.74 -0.01 12.01
N PHE A 316 0.85 0.05 13.34
CA PHE A 316 2.11 0.33 14.01
C PHE A 316 3.18 -0.72 13.71
N PHE A 317 2.82 -2.01 13.71
CA PHE A 317 3.73 -3.09 13.34
C PHE A 317 4.33 -2.89 11.95
N ASN A 318 3.52 -2.50 10.96
CA ASN A 318 3.99 -2.20 9.61
C ASN A 318 4.84 -0.93 9.49
N MET A 319 4.69 0.00 10.43
CA MET A 319 5.55 1.18 10.55
C MET A 319 6.85 0.89 11.32
N ARG A 320 6.95 -0.24 12.03
CA ARG A 320 8.15 -0.56 12.81
C ARG A 320 9.35 -0.77 11.89
N ASP A 321 10.48 -0.27 12.37
CA ASP A 321 11.79 -0.53 11.79
C ASP A 321 12.87 -0.40 12.88
N PHE A 322 14.01 -1.04 12.65
CA PHE A 322 15.15 -0.93 13.56
C PHE A 322 15.99 0.31 13.25
N ALA A 323 16.47 0.95 14.31
CA ALA A 323 17.42 2.06 14.21
C ALA A 323 18.70 1.60 13.47
N GLY A 324 19.12 2.41 12.49
CA GLY A 324 20.41 2.24 11.85
C GLY A 324 21.54 2.87 12.68
N ARG A 325 22.48 3.54 12.00
CA ARG A 325 23.57 4.24 12.69
C ARG A 325 23.06 5.44 13.49
N ILE A 326 23.32 5.46 14.79
CA ILE A 326 22.86 6.51 15.72
C ILE A 326 23.70 7.78 15.57
N HIS A 327 25.01 7.69 15.73
CA HIS A 327 25.90 8.86 15.68
C HIS A 327 26.14 9.40 14.27
N THR A 328 26.81 10.55 14.23
CA THR A 328 27.21 11.19 12.98
C THR A 328 28.02 10.25 12.07
N MET A 329 27.83 10.41 10.77
CA MET A 329 28.71 9.86 9.74
C MET A 329 28.89 10.96 8.70
N ARG A 330 30.15 11.25 8.39
CA ARG A 330 30.50 12.20 7.35
C ARG A 330 30.66 11.44 6.03
N GLY A 331 30.23 12.04 4.92
CA GLY A 331 30.33 11.42 3.59
C GLY A 331 29.28 10.34 3.29
N HIS A 332 29.58 9.48 2.32
CA HIS A 332 28.74 8.39 1.81
C HIS A 332 27.30 8.76 1.40
N TRP A 333 27.12 9.91 0.75
CA TRP A 333 25.82 10.37 0.27
C TRP A 333 25.16 9.43 -0.76
N MET A 334 25.94 8.58 -1.43
CA MET A 334 25.46 7.56 -2.38
C MET A 334 24.69 6.42 -1.71
N ARG A 335 24.82 6.20 -0.39
CA ARG A 335 24.05 5.18 0.33
C ARG A 335 22.54 5.44 0.33
N ARG A 336 22.11 6.67 -0.02
CA ARG A 336 20.68 6.99 -0.20
C ARG A 336 19.99 6.09 -1.22
N ALA A 337 20.72 5.64 -2.26
CA ALA A 337 20.20 4.71 -3.26
C ALA A 337 19.84 3.33 -2.67
N GLN A 338 20.55 2.87 -1.63
CA GLN A 338 20.23 1.62 -0.94
C GLN A 338 19.06 1.78 0.05
N HIS A 339 18.90 2.97 0.62
CA HIS A 339 17.85 3.26 1.61
C HIS A 339 16.48 3.55 0.96
N LEU A 340 16.46 4.19 -0.21
CA LEU A 340 15.23 4.51 -0.93
C LEU A 340 14.93 3.41 -1.96
N THR A 341 14.48 2.26 -1.46
CA THR A 341 14.18 1.07 -2.26
C THR A 341 12.78 0.55 -1.91
N ASN A 342 12.26 -0.38 -2.73
CA ASN A 342 10.99 -1.08 -2.48
C ASN A 342 11.15 -2.13 -1.37
N ALA A 343 11.63 -1.73 -0.19
CA ALA A 343 11.91 -2.64 0.91
C ALA A 343 10.63 -3.35 1.38
N PRO A 344 10.61 -4.69 1.43
CA PRO A 344 9.41 -5.46 1.71
C PRO A 344 8.86 -5.10 3.08
N THR A 345 7.57 -4.73 3.12
CA THR A 345 6.89 -4.41 4.38
C THR A 345 6.77 -5.66 5.26
N PRO A 346 6.63 -5.53 6.60
CA PRO A 346 6.45 -6.70 7.46
C PRO A 346 5.26 -7.58 7.03
N ASP A 347 4.14 -6.98 6.62
CA ASP A 347 2.96 -7.70 6.11
C ASP A 347 3.29 -8.51 4.84
N GLU A 348 3.89 -7.87 3.82
CA GLU A 348 4.28 -8.56 2.57
C GLU A 348 5.32 -9.66 2.82
N LEU A 349 6.30 -9.41 3.69
CA LEU A 349 7.35 -10.36 4.01
C LEU A 349 6.80 -11.64 4.66
N LEU A 350 5.80 -11.50 5.54
CA LEU A 350 5.15 -12.64 6.19
C LEU A 350 4.18 -13.36 5.24
N ARG A 351 3.45 -12.62 4.39
CA ARG A 351 2.52 -13.21 3.41
C ARG A 351 3.25 -13.98 2.31
N TYR A 352 4.30 -13.40 1.75
CA TYR A 352 5.09 -13.97 0.66
C TYR A 352 6.41 -14.56 1.16
N SER A 353 6.41 -15.12 2.37
CA SER A 353 7.55 -15.89 2.86
C SER A 353 7.86 -17.00 1.85
N PRO A 354 9.13 -17.19 1.44
CA PRO A 354 9.51 -18.13 0.38
C PRO A 354 9.18 -19.59 0.71
N THR A 355 8.85 -19.89 1.98
CA THR A 355 8.38 -21.20 2.44
C THR A 355 6.89 -21.43 2.19
N ILE A 356 6.08 -20.37 2.22
CA ILE A 356 4.62 -20.43 2.04
C ILE A 356 4.29 -20.11 0.57
N HIS A 357 4.76 -18.97 0.08
CA HIS A 357 4.67 -18.59 -1.32
C HIS A 357 5.95 -18.99 -2.04
N GLN A 358 6.04 -20.28 -2.36
CA GLN A 358 7.22 -20.87 -2.96
C GLN A 358 7.52 -20.25 -4.32
N VAL A 359 8.82 -20.06 -4.58
CA VAL A 359 9.27 -19.63 -5.90
C VAL A 359 9.10 -20.79 -6.86
N HIS A 360 8.28 -20.59 -7.89
CA HIS A 360 8.20 -21.57 -8.98
C HIS A 360 9.57 -21.66 -9.66
N ARG A 361 10.15 -22.86 -9.65
CA ARG A 361 11.49 -23.14 -10.18
C ARG A 361 11.36 -24.19 -11.27
N ASP A 362 11.54 -23.76 -12.51
CA ASP A 362 11.46 -24.62 -13.70
C ASP A 362 12.87 -25.07 -14.13
N PHE A 363 13.11 -26.39 -14.06
CA PHE A 363 14.41 -26.98 -14.37
C PHE A 363 14.76 -26.91 -15.86
N LYS A 364 13.80 -26.62 -16.74
CA LYS A 364 14.05 -26.40 -18.17
C LYS A 364 15.10 -25.32 -18.42
N TYR A 365 15.20 -24.33 -17.53
CA TYR A 365 16.14 -23.22 -17.63
C TYR A 365 17.35 -23.40 -16.70
N GLU A 366 17.53 -24.58 -16.12
CA GLU A 366 18.57 -24.86 -15.13
C GLU A 366 19.46 -26.03 -15.54
N LEU A 367 20.68 -26.05 -14.97
CA LEU A 367 21.66 -27.11 -15.19
C LEU A 367 21.71 -28.12 -14.05
N THR A 368 20.90 -27.92 -13.02
CA THR A 368 20.83 -28.76 -11.82
C THR A 368 19.39 -29.16 -11.56
N ALA A 369 19.15 -30.45 -11.35
CA ALA A 369 17.88 -30.98 -10.92
C ALA A 369 18.08 -31.86 -9.68
N PRO A 370 17.02 -32.11 -8.89
CA PRO A 370 17.06 -33.14 -7.86
C PRO A 370 17.18 -34.53 -8.49
N ILE A 371 17.65 -35.48 -7.69
CA ILE A 371 17.69 -36.90 -8.04
C ILE A 371 16.27 -37.36 -8.44
N GLY A 372 16.16 -38.18 -9.48
CA GLY A 372 14.89 -38.62 -10.06
C GLY A 372 14.34 -37.71 -11.17
N ARG A 373 14.78 -36.44 -11.24
CA ARG A 373 14.39 -35.47 -12.29
C ARG A 373 15.54 -35.07 -13.21
N GLU A 374 16.55 -35.94 -13.33
CA GLU A 374 17.78 -35.70 -14.09
C GLU A 374 17.53 -35.38 -15.58
N LYS A 375 16.40 -35.84 -16.15
CA LYS A 375 16.04 -35.61 -17.57
C LYS A 375 15.36 -34.27 -17.83
N GLU A 376 15.00 -33.53 -16.78
CA GLU A 376 14.25 -32.27 -16.90
C GLU A 376 15.14 -31.02 -16.96
N VAL A 377 16.45 -31.17 -16.74
CA VAL A 377 17.43 -30.08 -16.90
C VAL A 377 17.46 -29.57 -18.33
N MET A 378 18.00 -28.36 -18.52
CA MET A 378 18.16 -27.74 -19.83
C MET A 378 18.82 -28.71 -20.84
N PRO A 379 18.16 -28.98 -21.99
CA PRO A 379 18.67 -29.94 -22.96
C PRO A 379 19.92 -29.37 -23.67
N GLY A 380 20.80 -30.28 -24.11
CA GLY A 380 21.97 -29.94 -24.90
C GLY A 380 22.24 -30.98 -25.97
N ALA A 381 22.61 -30.56 -27.18
CA ALA A 381 22.99 -31.47 -28.25
C ALA A 381 24.32 -32.16 -27.90
N ASN A 382 24.39 -33.48 -28.09
CA ASN A 382 25.60 -34.29 -27.86
C ASN A 382 26.17 -34.16 -26.44
N ARG A 383 25.30 -34.11 -25.42
CA ARG A 383 25.72 -34.04 -24.02
C ARG A 383 26.38 -35.36 -23.59
N LEU A 384 27.69 -35.31 -23.34
CA LEU A 384 28.47 -36.42 -22.79
C LEU A 384 28.91 -36.09 -21.36
N THR A 385 28.56 -36.96 -20.41
CA THR A 385 29.03 -36.84 -19.03
C THR A 385 30.46 -37.38 -18.95
N LEU A 386 31.43 -36.50 -18.67
CA LEU A 386 32.86 -36.85 -18.62
C LEU A 386 33.26 -37.47 -17.27
N ASP A 387 33.22 -36.66 -16.21
CA ASP A 387 33.55 -37.01 -14.83
C ASP A 387 32.91 -35.98 -13.88
N MET A 388 33.06 -36.16 -12.56
CA MET A 388 32.56 -35.21 -11.55
C MET A 388 33.36 -33.89 -11.45
N GLY A 389 34.30 -33.61 -12.36
CA GLY A 389 35.10 -32.38 -12.34
C GLY A 389 36.13 -32.29 -11.21
N ASN A 390 36.70 -33.42 -10.77
CA ASN A 390 37.63 -33.45 -9.64
C ASN A 390 38.88 -32.57 -9.90
N PRO A 391 39.20 -31.58 -9.03
CA PRO A 391 40.31 -30.66 -9.27
C PRO A 391 41.69 -31.33 -9.26
N TYR A 392 41.83 -32.53 -8.67
CA TYR A 392 43.10 -33.24 -8.57
C TYR A 392 43.47 -34.06 -9.81
N ARG A 393 42.56 -34.20 -10.79
CA ARG A 393 42.80 -34.94 -12.04
C ARG A 393 43.95 -34.39 -12.90
N ARG A 394 44.32 -33.12 -12.66
CA ARG A 394 45.44 -32.41 -13.33
C ARG A 394 46.80 -32.61 -12.66
N ARG A 395 46.86 -33.33 -11.53
CA ARG A 395 48.12 -33.61 -10.83
C ARG A 395 48.84 -34.77 -11.54
N GLY A 396 49.41 -35.70 -10.78
CA GLY A 396 50.15 -36.85 -11.29
C GLY A 396 49.33 -38.13 -11.39
N ARG A 397 49.95 -39.17 -11.96
CA ARG A 397 49.34 -40.50 -12.13
C ARG A 397 48.83 -41.10 -10.81
N LEU A 398 49.51 -40.84 -9.69
CA LEU A 398 49.09 -41.33 -8.37
C LEU A 398 47.73 -40.72 -7.96
N SER A 399 47.56 -39.41 -8.13
CA SER A 399 46.28 -38.74 -7.87
C SER A 399 45.18 -39.30 -8.77
N ASN A 400 45.48 -39.57 -10.04
CA ASN A 400 44.50 -40.17 -10.96
C ASN A 400 44.12 -41.61 -10.56
N LYS A 401 45.07 -42.40 -10.03
CA LYS A 401 44.76 -43.74 -9.49
C LYS A 401 43.84 -43.67 -8.27
N MET A 402 44.01 -42.68 -7.39
CA MET A 402 43.15 -42.49 -6.22
C MET A 402 41.70 -42.13 -6.58
N LEU A 403 41.48 -41.53 -7.75
CA LEU A 403 40.16 -41.07 -8.20
C LEU A 403 39.41 -42.08 -9.07
N ARG A 404 40.05 -43.21 -9.41
CA ARG A 404 39.61 -44.11 -10.48
C ARG A 404 38.16 -44.58 -10.37
N ASP A 405 37.68 -44.86 -9.15
CA ASP A 405 36.36 -45.46 -8.94
C ASP A 405 35.27 -44.44 -8.57
N ALA A 406 35.63 -43.16 -8.41
CA ALA A 406 34.72 -42.14 -7.91
C ALA A 406 33.52 -41.92 -8.85
N ASP A 407 33.75 -41.83 -10.15
CA ASP A 407 32.69 -41.62 -11.15
C ASP A 407 31.75 -42.82 -11.24
N HIS A 408 32.28 -44.04 -11.14
CA HIS A 408 31.47 -45.26 -11.12
C HIS A 408 30.57 -45.32 -9.88
N LYS A 409 31.11 -44.98 -8.71
CA LYS A 409 30.34 -44.92 -7.45
C LYS A 409 29.25 -43.85 -7.52
N PHE A 410 29.55 -42.68 -8.09
CA PHE A 410 28.57 -41.60 -8.27
C PHE A 410 27.45 -42.01 -9.24
N ALA A 411 27.79 -42.60 -10.39
CA ALA A 411 26.80 -43.11 -11.34
C ALA A 411 25.90 -44.19 -10.72
N LYS A 412 26.47 -45.07 -9.88
CA LYS A 412 25.69 -46.08 -9.14
C LYS A 412 24.77 -45.44 -8.11
N TYR A 413 25.23 -44.43 -7.38
CA TYR A 413 24.44 -43.71 -6.37
C TYR A 413 23.21 -43.04 -6.99
N VAL A 414 23.40 -42.27 -8.07
CA VAL A 414 22.29 -41.58 -8.75
C VAL A 414 21.29 -42.59 -9.30
N ARG A 415 21.76 -43.65 -9.98
CA ARG A 415 20.88 -44.71 -10.51
C ARG A 415 20.11 -45.46 -9.42
N GLN A 416 20.75 -45.81 -8.30
CA GLN A 416 20.05 -46.56 -7.24
C GLN A 416 18.88 -45.76 -6.66
N GLN A 417 19.08 -44.46 -6.46
CA GLN A 417 18.05 -43.57 -5.94
C GLN A 417 16.95 -43.26 -6.97
N GLU A 418 17.25 -43.28 -8.28
CA GLU A 418 16.23 -43.15 -9.34
C GLU A 418 15.19 -44.28 -9.37
N TYR A 419 15.49 -45.47 -8.85
CA TYR A 419 14.58 -46.64 -8.87
C TYR A 419 14.11 -47.06 -7.46
N SER A 420 14.36 -46.24 -6.44
CA SER A 420 13.95 -46.50 -5.04
C SER A 420 12.60 -45.88 -4.66
N ASP A 421 12.08 -44.99 -5.51
CA ASP A 421 10.73 -44.42 -5.48
C ASP A 421 9.85 -45.11 -6.54
#